data_AF-A0A7S2W282-F1
#
_entry.id   AF-A0A7S2W282-F1
#
_cell.length_a   1.000
_cell.length_b   1.000
_cell.length_c   1.000
_cell.angle_alpha   90.00
_cell.angle_beta   90.00
_cell.angle_gamma   90.00
#
_symmetry.space_group_name_H-M   'P 1'
#
loop_
_entity.id
_entity.type
_entity.pdbx_description
1 polymer ?
#
loop_
_entity_poly.entity_id
_entity_poly.type
_entity_poly.pdbx_seq_one_letter_code
_entity_poly.pdbx_strand_id
1 'polypeptide(L)'
;MHRLVKAGRTMSSARLLRLQAHFPQGRGPLLRRDLTAEAAFIEIGGVKAPLRRPQRPDLVPRGFVNHFEAHRVVSPEALGHFRWMLQKDLLGQDMFLLGAPGPARMRMAQAFCELTGREVE
;
A
#
# COMPACT_ATOMS: atom_id res chain seq x y z
N MET A 1 9.41 -28.56 -19.80
CA MET A 1 8.14 -29.18 -20.23
C MET A 1 6.99 -28.29 -19.75
N HIS A 2 6.00 -27.94 -20.59
CA HIS A 2 4.87 -27.08 -20.18
C HIS A 2 3.52 -27.56 -20.75
N ARG A 3 2.51 -27.65 -19.87
CA ARG A 3 1.07 -28.02 -20.06
C ARG A 3 0.44 -27.98 -18.65
N LEU A 4 -0.80 -27.59 -18.34
CA LEU A 4 -2.02 -27.04 -19.01
C LEU A 4 -2.52 -25.87 -18.11
N VAL A 5 -3.62 -25.11 -18.29
CA VAL A 5 -4.72 -24.94 -19.29
C VAL A 5 -5.12 -23.44 -19.20
N LYS A 6 -5.16 -22.66 -20.30
CA LYS A 6 -6.29 -22.41 -21.23
C LYS A 6 -7.46 -21.57 -20.64
N ALA A 7 -7.49 -20.28 -21.00
CA ALA A 7 -8.71 -19.45 -21.05
C ALA A 7 -9.05 -19.12 -22.52
N GLY A 8 -10.31 -18.82 -22.83
CA GLY A 8 -10.85 -18.77 -24.19
C GLY A 8 -10.87 -17.39 -24.88
N ARG A 9 -10.74 -17.45 -26.21
CA ARG A 9 -11.18 -16.50 -27.26
C ARG A 9 -12.48 -15.71 -26.93
N THR A 10 -12.78 -14.51 -27.45
CA THR A 10 -12.09 -13.60 -28.42
C THR A 10 -12.78 -12.22 -28.48
N MET A 11 -12.05 -11.19 -28.94
CA MET A 11 -12.53 -10.03 -29.72
C MET A 11 -13.69 -9.16 -29.17
N SER A 12 -13.36 -7.93 -28.76
CA SER A 12 -13.83 -6.72 -29.45
C SER A 12 -12.92 -5.52 -29.17
N SER A 13 -13.04 -4.46 -29.97
CA SER A 13 -12.22 -3.24 -29.92
C SER A 13 -12.91 -2.09 -29.16
N ALA A 14 -12.16 -0.99 -28.99
CA ALA A 14 -12.60 0.37 -28.62
C ALA A 14 -12.90 0.68 -27.13
N ARG A 15 -11.84 1.15 -26.43
CA ARG A 15 -11.65 2.53 -25.91
C ARG A 15 -12.86 3.24 -25.26
N LEU A 16 -12.59 3.89 -24.10
CA LEU A 16 -13.55 4.49 -23.14
C LEU A 16 -14.26 3.40 -22.29
N LEU A 17 -14.69 3.64 -21.04
CA LEU A 17 -15.10 4.87 -20.34
C LEU A 17 -14.22 5.14 -19.09
N ARG A 18 -13.74 6.36 -18.86
CA ARG A 18 -14.45 7.50 -18.22
C ARG A 18 -14.78 7.22 -16.73
N LEU A 19 -13.81 7.52 -15.85
CA LEU A 19 -13.99 7.51 -14.40
C LEU A 19 -15.04 8.56 -13.99
N GLN A 20 -16.23 8.12 -13.56
CA GLN A 20 -17.23 8.98 -12.94
C GLN A 20 -17.63 8.39 -11.58
N ALA A 21 -17.14 9.00 -10.51
CA ALA A 21 -17.62 8.72 -9.16
C ALA A 21 -19.05 9.30 -9.03
N HIS A 22 -20.06 8.44 -9.17
CA HIS A 22 -21.45 8.83 -9.06
C HIS A 22 -21.81 9.04 -7.57
N PHE A 23 -22.11 10.27 -7.18
CA PHE A 23 -22.31 10.67 -5.79
C PHE A 23 -23.81 10.87 -5.50
N PRO A 24 -24.51 9.89 -4.90
CA PRO A 24 -25.95 10.00 -4.67
C PRO A 24 -26.25 11.02 -3.56
N GLN A 25 -26.91 12.13 -3.92
CA GLN A 25 -27.46 13.09 -2.97
C GLN A 25 -28.72 12.52 -2.30
N GLY A 26 -28.61 12.10 -1.04
CA GLY A 26 -29.72 11.56 -0.24
C GLY A 26 -29.78 12.17 1.15
N ARG A 27 -30.85 12.91 1.46
CA ARG A 27 -31.13 13.45 2.81
C ARG A 27 -32.07 12.51 3.56
N GLY A 28 -31.72 12.13 4.79
CA GLY A 28 -32.62 11.40 5.69
C GLY A 28 -31.89 10.72 6.85
N PRO A 29 -32.14 11.10 8.12
CA PRO A 29 -31.48 10.49 9.27
C PRO A 29 -32.27 9.28 9.80
N LEU A 30 -31.91 8.06 9.38
CA LEU A 30 -32.40 6.83 10.02
C LEU A 30 -31.26 5.84 10.30
N LEU A 31 -31.40 5.13 11.42
CA LEU A 31 -30.32 4.40 12.07
C LEU A 31 -30.12 3.00 11.46
N ARG A 32 -29.02 2.80 10.73
CA ARG A 32 -28.55 1.47 10.32
C ARG A 32 -27.03 1.40 10.24
N ARG A 33 -26.40 0.70 11.18
CA ARG A 33 -24.94 0.41 11.21
C ARG A 33 -24.60 -0.81 10.34
N ASP A 34 -24.84 -0.70 9.04
CA ASP A 34 -24.19 -1.50 8.00
C ASP A 34 -23.37 -0.50 7.16
N LEU A 35 -22.14 -0.75 6.70
CA LEU A 35 -21.54 -2.02 6.29
C LEU A 35 -20.16 -2.24 6.95
N THR A 36 -19.73 -3.50 7.02
CA THR A 36 -18.31 -3.84 7.26
C THR A 36 -17.43 -3.24 6.15
N ALA A 37 -16.61 -2.27 6.52
CA ALA A 37 -15.52 -1.83 5.65
C ALA A 37 -14.56 -3.00 5.46
N GLU A 38 -14.44 -3.49 4.23
CA GLU A 38 -13.49 -4.54 3.87
C GLU A 38 -12.09 -4.14 4.37
N ALA A 39 -11.50 -4.99 5.21
CA ALA A 39 -10.22 -4.70 5.81
C ALA A 39 -9.16 -4.73 4.70
N ALA A 40 -8.68 -3.56 4.29
CA ALA A 40 -7.57 -3.47 3.37
C ALA A 40 -6.34 -4.09 4.02
N PHE A 41 -5.59 -4.91 3.28
CA PHE A 41 -4.34 -5.50 3.72
C PHE A 41 -3.22 -5.06 2.78
N ILE A 42 -2.03 -4.84 3.34
CA ILE A 42 -0.79 -4.71 2.57
C ILE A 42 -0.01 -6.03 2.64
N GLU A 43 0.54 -6.47 1.51
CA GLU A 43 1.41 -7.63 1.40
C GLU A 43 2.80 -7.21 0.92
N ILE A 44 3.84 -7.48 1.71
CA ILE A 44 5.24 -7.18 1.37
C ILE A 44 6.06 -8.47 1.48
N GLY A 45 6.50 -9.00 0.35
CA GLY A 45 7.37 -10.18 0.29
C GLY A 45 6.80 -11.44 0.98
N GLY A 46 5.47 -11.61 0.94
CA GLY A 46 4.73 -12.71 1.59
C GLY A 46 4.29 -12.46 3.03
N VAL A 47 4.55 -11.27 3.58
CA VAL A 47 4.07 -10.85 4.92
C VAL A 47 2.85 -9.96 4.75
N LYS A 48 1.74 -10.29 5.41
CA LYS A 48 0.46 -9.58 5.34
C LYS A 48 0.17 -8.82 6.63
N ALA A 49 -0.23 -7.55 6.50
CA ALA A 49 -0.64 -6.71 7.63
C ALA A 49 -1.92 -5.93 7.30
N PRO A 50 -2.80 -5.64 8.29
CA PRO A 50 -3.94 -4.77 8.07
C PRO A 50 -3.47 -3.35 7.78
N LEU A 51 -3.89 -2.80 6.64
CA LEU A 51 -3.58 -1.44 6.24
C LEU A 51 -4.40 -0.46 7.09
N ARG A 52 -3.72 0.43 7.81
CA ARG A 52 -4.37 1.42 8.67
C ARG A 52 -4.94 2.52 7.80
N ARG A 53 -6.16 2.99 8.12
CA ARG A 53 -6.70 4.23 7.53
C ARG A 53 -6.14 5.40 8.35
N PRO A 54 -5.39 6.34 7.75
CA PRO A 54 -4.97 7.55 8.45
C PRO A 54 -6.19 8.41 8.81
N GLN A 55 -6.14 9.00 10.00
CA GLN A 55 -7.03 10.07 10.47
C GLN A 55 -6.65 11.39 9.80
N ARG A 56 -5.35 11.61 9.56
CA ARG A 56 -4.78 12.79 8.87
C ARG A 56 -3.95 12.37 7.66
N PRO A 57 -4.56 12.20 6.47
CA PRO A 57 -3.84 11.83 5.24
C PRO A 57 -2.78 12.86 4.81
N ASP A 58 -2.81 14.06 5.38
CA ASP A 58 -1.81 15.14 5.24
C ASP A 58 -0.50 14.85 6.00
N LEU A 59 -0.53 14.07 7.08
CA LEU A 59 0.65 13.66 7.86
C LEU A 59 1.31 12.37 7.33
N VAL A 60 0.73 11.71 6.32
CA VAL A 60 1.32 10.52 5.70
C VAL A 60 2.37 10.96 4.66
N PRO A 61 3.66 10.56 4.78
CA PRO A 61 4.70 10.92 3.81
C PRO A 61 4.36 10.44 2.39
N ARG A 62 4.84 11.18 1.37
CA ARG A 62 4.54 10.90 -0.05
C ARG A 62 5.78 11.06 -0.93
N GLY A 63 5.91 10.19 -1.93
CA GLY A 63 6.99 10.19 -2.90
C GLY A 63 8.31 9.59 -2.39
N PHE A 64 8.33 8.98 -1.20
CA PHE A 64 9.51 8.37 -0.61
C PHE A 64 9.81 6.99 -1.19
N VAL A 65 8.78 6.19 -1.49
CA VAL A 65 8.91 4.88 -2.17
C VAL A 65 9.68 5.00 -3.49
N ASN A 66 9.50 6.09 -4.24
CA ASN A 66 10.22 6.37 -5.50
C ASN A 66 11.76 6.36 -5.36
N HIS A 67 12.31 6.56 -4.16
CA HIS A 67 13.77 6.51 -3.93
C HIS A 67 14.33 5.07 -3.92
N PHE A 68 13.45 4.08 -3.87
CA PHE A 68 13.78 2.64 -3.80
C PHE A 68 13.24 1.85 -5.00
N GLU A 69 12.55 2.53 -5.93
CA GLU A 69 12.08 1.95 -7.19
C GLU A 69 13.02 2.29 -8.35
N ALA A 70 13.27 1.31 -9.21
CA ALA A 70 13.72 1.54 -10.57
C ALA A 70 12.64 1.01 -11.53
N HIS A 71 12.21 1.81 -12.51
CA HIS A 71 11.23 1.39 -13.53
C HIS A 71 9.91 0.82 -12.96
N ARG A 72 9.40 1.37 -11.84
CA ARG A 72 8.23 0.87 -11.08
C ARG A 72 8.42 -0.50 -10.41
N VAL A 73 9.67 -0.89 -10.15
CA VAL A 73 10.02 -2.11 -9.41
C VAL A 73 10.89 -1.72 -8.21
N VAL A 74 10.42 -2.03 -7.00
CA VAL A 74 11.19 -1.84 -5.75
C VAL A 74 12.42 -2.74 -5.76
N SER A 75 13.59 -2.23 -5.36
CA SER A 75 14.82 -3.03 -5.33
C SER A 75 14.69 -4.23 -4.37
N PRO A 76 15.32 -5.40 -4.67
CA PRO A 76 15.24 -6.56 -3.79
C PRO A 76 15.73 -6.31 -2.36
N GLU A 77 16.75 -5.44 -2.19
CA GLU A 77 17.25 -5.00 -0.89
C GLU A 77 16.19 -4.19 -0.12
N ALA A 78 15.58 -3.20 -0.76
CA ALA A 78 14.53 -2.38 -0.14
C ALA A 78 13.28 -3.21 0.17
N LEU A 79 12.89 -4.14 -0.71
CA LEU A 79 11.81 -5.10 -0.46
C LEU A 79 12.09 -5.98 0.76
N GLY A 80 13.34 -6.45 0.92
CA GLY A 80 13.79 -7.18 2.11
C GLY A 80 13.69 -6.35 3.39
N HIS A 81 14.13 -5.08 3.35
CA HIS A 81 13.99 -4.15 4.47
C HIS A 81 12.52 -3.85 4.81
N PHE A 82 11.67 -3.52 3.84
CA PHE A 82 10.24 -3.25 4.08
C PHE A 82 9.50 -4.48 4.62
N ARG A 83 9.86 -5.69 4.16
CA ARG A 83 9.34 -6.95 4.72
C ARG A 83 9.74 -7.09 6.20
N TRP A 84 11.01 -6.88 6.54
CA TRP A 84 11.47 -6.94 7.93
C TRP A 84 10.79 -5.90 8.81
N MET A 85 10.63 -4.66 8.32
CA MET A 85 9.92 -3.60 9.03
C MET A 85 8.45 -3.98 9.27
N LEU A 86 7.77 -4.58 8.27
CA LEU A 86 6.40 -5.05 8.43
C LEU A 86 6.28 -6.19 9.46
N GLN A 87 7.27 -7.09 9.52
CA GLN A 87 7.33 -8.13 10.56
C GLN A 87 7.55 -7.55 11.96
N LYS A 88 8.38 -6.51 12.11
CA LYS A 88 8.58 -5.81 13.39
C LYS A 88 7.34 -5.03 13.83
N ASP A 89 6.68 -4.36 12.90
CA ASP A 89 5.44 -3.63 13.15
C ASP A 89 4.29 -4.56 13.59
N LEU A 90 4.16 -5.74 12.96
CA LEU A 90 3.21 -6.79 13.37
C LEU A 90 3.51 -7.37 14.75
N LEU A 91 4.76 -7.34 15.20
CA LEU A 91 5.17 -7.75 16.55
C LEU A 91 5.04 -6.63 17.58
N GLY A 92 4.67 -5.40 17.18
CA GLY A 92 4.65 -4.23 18.05
C GLY A 92 6.04 -3.86 18.60
N GLN A 93 7.11 -4.11 17.85
CA GLN A 93 8.49 -3.87 18.27
C GLN A 93 9.09 -2.64 17.60
N ASP A 94 9.86 -1.87 18.38
CA ASP A 94 10.62 -0.72 17.89
C ASP A 94 11.66 -1.12 16.82
N MET A 95 11.95 -0.18 15.92
CA MET A 95 12.82 -0.39 14.76
C MET A 95 13.92 0.66 14.68
N PHE A 96 15.17 0.23 14.86
CA PHE A 96 16.36 1.06 14.64
C PHE A 96 16.98 0.75 13.28
N LEU A 97 16.94 1.72 12.35
CA LEU A 97 17.48 1.59 11.00
C LEU A 97 18.96 2.01 10.95
N LEU A 98 19.87 1.07 11.15
CA LEU A 98 21.33 1.30 11.15
C LEU A 98 21.93 1.32 9.73
N GLY A 99 22.97 2.12 9.52
CA GLY A 99 23.68 2.23 8.24
C GLY A 99 24.71 3.36 8.21
N ALA A 100 25.29 3.61 7.04
CA ALA A 100 26.16 4.76 6.81
C ALA A 100 25.41 6.10 7.02
N PRO A 101 26.08 7.17 7.47
CA PRO A 101 25.46 8.48 7.66
C PRO A 101 24.90 9.03 6.35
N GLY A 102 23.63 9.44 6.36
CA GLY A 102 22.95 10.02 5.20
C GLY A 102 21.44 9.82 5.20
N PRO A 103 20.71 10.40 4.23
CA PRO A 103 19.25 10.42 4.21
C PRO A 103 18.60 9.06 3.88
N ALA A 104 19.38 8.02 3.52
CA ALA A 104 18.84 6.75 3.05
C ALA A 104 17.95 6.04 4.08
N ARG A 105 18.34 6.00 5.36
CA ARG A 105 17.54 5.36 6.42
C ARG A 105 16.31 6.18 6.81
N MET A 106 16.42 7.53 6.81
CA MET A 106 15.27 8.43 6.97
C MET A 106 14.24 8.25 5.85
N ARG A 107 14.69 8.21 4.59
CA ARG A 107 13.83 7.95 3.42
C ARG A 107 13.17 6.58 3.49
N MET A 108 13.88 5.56 4.00
CA MET A 108 13.34 4.20 4.18
C MET A 108 12.24 4.16 5.25
N ALA A 109 12.41 4.87 6.37
CA ALA A 109 11.35 5.03 7.36
C ALA A 109 10.11 5.74 6.77
N GLN A 110 10.31 6.85 6.06
CA GLN A 110 9.20 7.60 5.45
C GLN A 110 8.51 6.82 4.31
N ALA A 111 9.25 6.04 3.51
CA ALA A 111 8.69 5.14 2.50
C ALA A 111 7.89 4.00 3.15
N PHE A 112 8.32 3.46 4.29
CA PHE A 112 7.54 2.48 5.04
C PHE A 112 6.24 3.09 5.61
N CYS A 113 6.28 4.34 6.08
CA CYS A 113 5.07 5.05 6.51
C CYS A 113 4.11 5.34 5.34
N GLU A 114 4.63 5.75 4.18
CA GLU A 114 3.87 5.91 2.92
C GLU A 114 3.16 4.60 2.53
N LEU A 115 3.88 3.47 2.55
CA LEU A 115 3.32 2.15 2.24
C LEU A 115 2.25 1.69 3.24
N THR A 116 2.44 1.95 4.53
CA THR A 116 1.56 1.44 5.61
C THR A 116 0.45 2.40 6.02
N GLY A 117 0.35 3.57 5.38
CA GLY A 117 -0.64 4.61 5.71
C GLY A 117 -0.41 5.26 7.08
N ARG A 118 0.84 5.37 7.52
CA ARG A 118 1.22 5.92 8.83
C ARG A 118 1.52 7.40 8.76
N GLU A 119 1.02 8.09 9.77
CA GLU A 119 1.23 9.51 10.01
C GLU A 119 2.57 9.74 10.72
N VAL A 120 3.21 10.88 10.44
CA VAL A 120 4.46 11.33 11.03
C VAL A 120 4.31 12.82 11.36
N GLU A 121 4.82 13.24 12.51
CA GLU A 121 4.86 14.63 13.00
C GLU A 121 6.26 15.24 12.87
#